data_AF-A0A6B3F303-F1
#
_entry.id   AF-A0A6B3F303-F1
#
_cell.length_a   1.000
_cell.length_b   1.000
_cell.length_c   1.000
_cell.angle_alpha   90.00
_cell.angle_beta   90.00
_cell.angle_gamma   90.00
#
_symmetry.space_group_name_H-M   'P 1'
#
loop_
_entity.id
_entity.type
_entity.pdbx_description
1 polymer ?
#
loop_
_entity_poly.entity_id
_entity_poly.type
_entity_poly.pdbx_seq_one_letter_code
_entity_poly.pdbx_strand_id
1 'polypeptide(L)'
;LATTTAPAVQAEPDGTEANRATVRPVTASGFNTFGEATEEQDPNGLVTTTAYDANGQKVSETLPPYTPDGESSALPGTTVYTYDSEGNQTSVTTPGGRTTSYAYDRSGNLTRTTLP
;
A
#
# COMPACT_ATOMS: atom_id res chain seq x y z
N LEU A 1 14.69 5.55 -7.88
CA LEU A 1 13.48 4.82 -8.33
C LEU A 1 13.69 4.39 -9.78
N ALA A 2 13.35 3.16 -10.10
CA ALA A 2 13.25 2.71 -11.49
C ALA A 2 11.95 3.27 -12.08
N THR A 3 12.01 3.90 -13.25
CA THR A 3 10.84 4.49 -13.90
C THR A 3 10.45 3.72 -15.15
N THR A 4 9.15 3.58 -15.39
CA THR A 4 8.60 2.97 -16.59
C THR A 4 7.65 3.95 -17.26
N THR A 5 7.87 4.22 -18.55
CA THR A 5 6.97 5.04 -19.36
C THR A 5 6.14 4.16 -20.26
N ALA A 6 4.83 4.17 -20.06
CA ALA A 6 3.89 3.44 -20.90
C ALA A 6 3.75 4.11 -22.29
N PRO A 7 3.23 3.39 -23.29
CA PRO A 7 2.81 3.98 -24.56
C PRO A 7 1.84 5.16 -24.36
N ALA A 8 1.76 6.02 -25.37
CA ALA A 8 0.85 7.15 -25.33
C ALA A 8 -0.62 6.69 -25.32
N VAL A 9 -1.42 7.27 -24.45
CA VAL A 9 -2.87 7.02 -24.35
C VAL A 9 -3.63 8.34 -24.36
N GLN A 10 -4.89 8.33 -24.81
CA GLN A 10 -5.78 9.47 -24.63
C GLN A 10 -6.32 9.44 -23.20
N ALA A 11 -6.12 10.52 -22.46
CA ALA A 11 -6.66 10.69 -21.13
C ALA A 11 -7.55 11.93 -21.06
N GLU A 12 -8.50 11.91 -20.13
CA GLU A 12 -9.37 13.03 -19.79
C GLU A 12 -9.00 13.47 -18.37
N PRO A 13 -8.05 14.41 -18.22
CA PRO A 13 -7.48 14.74 -16.91
C PRO A 13 -8.50 15.33 -15.93
N ASP A 14 -9.58 15.92 -16.45
CA ASP A 14 -10.70 16.49 -15.70
C ASP A 14 -12.00 15.67 -15.86
N GLY A 15 -11.92 14.48 -16.45
CA GLY A 15 -13.07 13.62 -16.73
C GLY A 15 -14.01 14.15 -17.82
N THR A 16 -13.55 15.09 -18.65
CA THR A 16 -14.33 15.61 -19.78
C THR A 16 -13.68 15.33 -21.14
N GLU A 17 -14.51 14.93 -22.10
CA GLU A 17 -14.13 14.73 -23.51
C GLU A 17 -13.50 15.99 -24.14
N ALA A 18 -13.90 17.17 -23.66
CA ALA A 18 -13.45 18.47 -24.17
C ALA A 18 -11.95 18.73 -23.92
N ASN A 19 -11.35 18.02 -22.96
CA ASN A 19 -9.95 18.19 -22.58
C ASN A 19 -9.14 16.90 -22.76
N ARG A 20 -9.53 16.05 -23.72
CA ARG A 20 -8.74 14.88 -24.11
C ARG A 20 -7.34 15.29 -24.52
N ALA A 21 -6.36 14.72 -23.84
CA ALA A 21 -4.95 14.93 -24.11
C ALA A 21 -4.24 13.59 -24.34
N THR A 22 -3.25 13.62 -25.24
CA THR A 22 -2.33 12.50 -25.37
C THR A 22 -1.31 12.57 -24.25
N VAL A 23 -1.37 11.62 -23.33
CA VAL A 23 -0.46 11.52 -22.18
C VAL A 23 0.42 10.29 -22.30
N ARG A 24 1.58 10.32 -21.62
CA ARG A 24 2.49 9.19 -21.48
C ARG A 24 2.59 8.85 -20.00
N PRO A 25 1.78 7.89 -19.50
CA PRO A 25 1.81 7.50 -18.09
C PRO A 25 3.22 7.09 -17.67
N VAL A 26 3.69 7.64 -16.55
CA VAL A 26 4.97 7.27 -15.95
C VAL A 26 4.71 6.69 -14.58
N THR A 27 5.22 5.49 -14.33
CA THR A 27 5.26 4.91 -12.98
C THR A 27 6.69 4.89 -12.47
N ALA A 28 6.87 4.89 -11.16
CA ALA A 28 8.18 4.76 -10.53
C ALA A 28 8.12 3.73 -9.39
N SER A 29 9.14 2.87 -9.29
CA SER A 29 9.27 1.89 -8.20
C SER A 29 10.62 2.03 -7.50
N GLY A 30 10.62 2.05 -6.18
CA GLY A 30 11.79 1.97 -5.32
C GLY A 30 11.96 0.56 -4.77
N PHE A 31 13.19 0.09 -4.63
CA PHE A 31 13.48 -1.25 -4.14
C PHE A 31 14.49 -1.20 -3.00
N ASN A 32 14.34 -2.09 -2.02
CA ASN A 32 15.37 -2.34 -1.02
C ASN A 32 16.51 -3.21 -1.60
N THR A 33 17.54 -3.48 -0.80
CA THR A 33 18.70 -4.29 -1.20
C THR A 33 18.34 -5.74 -1.59
N PHE A 34 17.19 -6.24 -1.15
CA PHE A 34 16.67 -7.57 -1.47
C PHE A 34 15.78 -7.58 -2.73
N GLY A 35 15.55 -6.43 -3.35
CA GLY A 35 14.75 -6.29 -4.56
C GLY A 35 13.24 -6.18 -4.31
N GLU A 36 12.82 -6.00 -3.06
CA GLU A 36 11.42 -5.82 -2.70
C GLU A 36 11.01 -4.36 -2.89
N ALA A 37 9.82 -4.11 -3.43
CA ALA A 37 9.36 -2.77 -3.76
C ALA A 37 8.97 -1.99 -2.49
N THR A 38 9.69 -0.92 -2.16
CA THR A 38 9.42 -0.09 -0.97
C THR A 38 8.59 1.15 -1.28
N GLU A 39 8.53 1.54 -2.55
CA GLU A 39 7.83 2.73 -3.02
C GLU A 39 7.25 2.42 -4.40
N GLU A 40 5.98 2.71 -4.61
CA GLU A 40 5.32 2.61 -5.91
C GLU A 40 4.55 3.90 -6.18
N GLN A 41 4.95 4.61 -7.24
CA GLN A 41 4.30 5.81 -7.72
C GLN A 41 3.47 5.49 -8.97
N ASP A 42 2.18 5.82 -8.90
CA ASP A 42 1.26 5.70 -10.03
C ASP A 42 1.43 6.88 -11.04
N PRO A 43 0.76 6.83 -12.20
CA PRO A 43 0.82 7.91 -13.18
C PRO A 43 0.21 9.25 -12.73
N ASN A 44 -0.59 9.25 -11.67
CA ASN A 44 -1.16 10.46 -11.06
C ASN A 44 -0.19 11.06 -10.02
N GLY A 45 0.97 10.43 -9.81
CA GLY A 45 1.98 10.84 -8.85
C GLY A 45 1.69 10.37 -7.42
N LEU A 46 0.63 9.59 -7.20
CA LEU A 46 0.27 9.04 -5.90
C LEU A 46 1.25 7.92 -5.53
N VAL A 47 1.81 7.99 -4.31
CA VAL A 47 2.84 7.07 -3.84
C VAL A 47 2.29 6.16 -2.75
N THR A 48 2.40 4.85 -2.97
CA THR A 48 2.27 3.83 -1.92
C THR A 48 3.66 3.49 -1.41
N THR A 49 3.82 3.37 -0.09
CA THR A 49 5.09 2.93 0.51
C THR A 49 4.90 1.65 1.30
N THR A 50 5.90 0.78 1.27
CA THR A 50 5.87 -0.52 1.92
C THR A 50 7.16 -0.76 2.68
N ALA A 51 7.05 -1.18 3.93
CA ALA A 51 8.18 -1.59 4.75
C ALA A 51 8.14 -3.11 4.97
N TYR A 52 9.32 -3.71 4.94
CA TYR A 52 9.52 -5.14 5.14
C TYR A 52 10.44 -5.37 6.33
N ASP A 53 10.24 -6.49 7.03
CA ASP A 53 11.21 -6.98 8.01
C ASP A 53 12.39 -7.71 7.35
N ALA A 54 13.31 -8.22 8.16
CA ALA A 54 14.48 -8.94 7.66
C ALA A 54 14.16 -10.28 6.97
N ASN A 55 12.95 -10.80 7.14
CA ASN A 55 12.47 -12.02 6.49
C ASN A 55 11.73 -11.71 5.17
N GLY A 56 11.62 -10.44 4.77
CA GLY A 56 10.87 -10.01 3.60
C GLY A 56 9.35 -9.98 3.82
N GLN A 57 8.90 -9.93 5.08
CA GLN A 57 7.48 -9.85 5.39
C GLN A 57 7.05 -8.40 5.51
N LYS A 58 5.95 -8.03 4.85
CA LYS A 58 5.40 -6.66 4.86
C LYS A 58 4.94 -6.28 6.27
N VAL A 59 5.65 -5.38 6.95
CA VAL A 59 5.29 -4.90 8.30
C VAL A 59 4.51 -3.59 8.30
N SER A 60 4.56 -2.82 7.21
CA SER A 60 3.80 -1.58 7.07
C SER A 60 3.48 -1.30 5.60
N GLU A 61 2.28 -0.79 5.35
CA GLU A 61 1.85 -0.27 4.06
C GLU A 61 1.19 1.08 4.27
N THR A 62 1.67 2.13 3.61
CA THR A 62 1.07 3.45 3.66
C THR A 62 0.56 3.83 2.28
N LEU A 63 -0.76 3.95 2.16
CA LEU A 63 -1.44 4.44 0.97
C LEU A 63 -1.25 5.95 0.81
N PRO A 64 -1.41 6.47 -0.42
CA PRO A 64 -1.45 7.90 -0.66
C PRO A 64 -2.50 8.60 0.22
N PRO A 65 -2.24 9.84 0.67
CA PRO A 65 -3.21 10.59 1.45
C PRO A 65 -4.50 10.77 0.64
N TYR A 66 -5.62 10.38 1.24
CA TYR A 66 -6.95 10.59 0.68
C TYR A 66 -7.73 11.58 1.54
N THR A 67 -8.24 12.63 0.91
CA THR A 67 -9.13 13.61 1.53
C THR A 67 -10.53 13.38 0.97
N PRO A 68 -11.49 12.87 1.76
CA PRO A 68 -12.88 12.78 1.32
C PRO A 68 -13.46 14.14 0.96
N ASP A 69 -14.41 14.17 0.02
CA ASP A 69 -15.16 15.38 -0.31
C ASP A 69 -15.84 15.96 0.94
N GLY A 70 -15.61 17.25 1.19
CA GLY A 70 -16.13 17.96 2.36
C GLY A 70 -15.22 17.92 3.59
N GLU A 71 -14.13 17.17 3.58
CA GLU A 71 -13.14 17.15 4.65
C GLU A 71 -11.93 18.03 4.31
N SER A 72 -11.30 18.62 5.33
CA SER A 72 -10.09 19.46 5.16
C SER A 72 -8.79 18.75 5.54
N SER A 73 -8.87 17.54 6.09
CA SER A 73 -7.72 16.75 6.50
C SER A 73 -7.68 15.41 5.75
N ALA A 74 -6.51 15.07 5.22
CA ALA A 74 -6.27 13.75 4.68
C ALA A 74 -6.35 12.69 5.79
N LEU A 75 -6.90 11.53 5.47
CA LEU A 75 -6.90 10.38 6.36
C LEU A 75 -5.52 9.69 6.31
N PRO A 76 -4.95 9.28 7.46
CA PRO A 76 -3.76 8.43 7.44
C PRO A 76 -4.11 7.12 6.74
N GLY A 77 -3.25 6.68 5.81
CA GLY A 77 -3.44 5.48 4.99
C GLY A 77 -2.57 4.30 5.44
N THR A 78 -2.07 4.30 6.67
CA THR A 78 -1.08 3.33 7.15
C THR A 78 -1.72 2.10 7.81
N THR A 79 -1.44 0.93 7.27
CA THR A 79 -1.76 -0.37 7.88
C THR A 79 -0.49 -1.04 8.38
N VAL A 80 -0.50 -1.55 9.60
CA VAL A 80 0.67 -2.22 10.22
C VAL A 80 0.35 -3.70 10.43
N TYR A 81 1.35 -4.55 10.22
CA TYR A 81 1.25 -5.99 10.37
C TYR A 81 2.34 -6.50 11.31
N THR A 82 2.03 -7.54 12.07
CA THR A 82 3.03 -8.27 12.87
C THR A 82 2.97 -9.75 12.56
N TYR A 83 4.10 -10.43 12.73
CA TYR A 83 4.26 -11.85 12.46
C TYR A 83 4.90 -12.55 13.66
N ASP A 84 4.65 -13.85 13.81
CA ASP A 84 5.43 -14.70 14.70
C ASP A 84 6.73 -15.18 14.03
N SER A 85 7.55 -15.94 14.75
CA SER A 85 8.82 -16.46 14.24
C SER A 85 8.68 -17.50 13.12
N GLU A 86 7.49 -18.07 12.95
CA GLU A 86 7.17 -19.04 11.89
C GLU A 86 6.61 -18.34 10.64
N GLY A 87 6.44 -17.02 10.72
CA GLY A 87 5.96 -16.17 9.65
C GLY A 87 4.44 -16.05 9.58
N ASN A 88 3.69 -16.54 10.58
CA ASN A 88 2.24 -16.37 10.62
C ASN A 88 1.89 -14.96 11.10
N GLN A 89 0.94 -14.31 10.43
CA GLN A 89 0.53 -12.96 10.78
C GLN A 89 -0.23 -12.94 12.11
N THR A 90 0.34 -12.32 13.15
CA THR A 90 -0.25 -12.25 14.49
C THR A 90 -1.16 -11.05 14.71
N SER A 91 -0.99 -9.97 13.94
CA SER A 91 -1.89 -8.82 14.03
C SER A 91 -1.96 -8.00 12.74
N VAL A 92 -3.06 -7.26 12.58
CA VAL A 92 -3.21 -6.18 11.61
C VAL A 92 -3.87 -4.98 12.30
N THR A 93 -3.25 -3.82 12.18
CA THR A 93 -3.78 -2.55 12.67
C THR A 93 -4.12 -1.67 11.48
N THR A 94 -5.40 -1.35 11.33
CA THR A 94 -5.91 -0.46 10.29
C THR A 94 -5.53 1.00 10.56
N PRO A 95 -5.61 1.90 9.57
CA PRO A 95 -5.29 3.31 9.80
C PRO A 95 -6.21 3.99 10.81
N GLY A 96 -7.42 3.46 11.00
CA GLY A 96 -8.35 3.90 12.05
C GLY A 96 -8.00 3.40 13.46
N GLY A 97 -6.82 2.79 13.67
CA GLY A 97 -6.35 2.27 14.96
C GLY A 97 -7.00 0.95 15.39
N ARG A 98 -7.91 0.40 14.59
CA ARG A 98 -8.59 -0.87 14.89
C ARG A 98 -7.63 -2.02 14.62
N THR A 99 -7.39 -2.84 15.64
CA THR A 99 -6.46 -3.97 15.58
C THR A 99 -7.21 -5.29 15.64
N THR A 100 -6.95 -6.18 14.69
CA THR A 100 -7.36 -7.58 14.71
C THR A 100 -6.14 -8.44 15.02
N SER A 101 -6.28 -9.41 15.92
CA SER A 101 -5.19 -10.33 16.30
C SER A 101 -5.54 -11.78 16.01
N TYR A 102 -4.51 -12.56 15.68
CA TYR A 102 -4.60 -13.97 15.32
C TYR A 102 -3.70 -14.81 16.23
N ALA A 103 -4.19 -15.98 16.65
CA ALA A 103 -3.41 -16.95 17.39
C ALA A 103 -3.39 -18.29 16.66
N TYR A 104 -2.23 -18.93 16.66
CA TYR A 104 -1.98 -20.19 15.94
C TYR A 104 -1.59 -21.30 16.91
N ASP A 105 -1.89 -22.55 16.54
CA ASP A 105 -1.29 -23.70 17.18
C ASP A 105 0.15 -23.96 16.66
N ARG A 106 0.84 -24.94 17.24
CA ARG A 106 2.22 -25.31 16.85
C ARG A 106 2.35 -25.87 15.43
N SER A 107 1.25 -26.18 14.77
CA SER A 107 1.22 -26.66 13.39
C SER A 107 0.91 -25.53 12.41
N GLY A 108 0.79 -24.29 12.89
CA GLY A 108 0.45 -23.12 12.08
C GLY A 108 -1.05 -22.98 11.79
N ASN A 109 -1.93 -23.76 12.43
CA ASN A 109 -3.37 -23.62 12.22
C ASN A 109 -3.92 -22.46 13.04
N LEU A 110 -4.78 -21.64 12.43
CA LEU A 110 -5.47 -20.56 13.14
C LEU A 110 -6.42 -21.13 14.19
N THR A 111 -6.24 -20.75 15.44
CA THR A 111 -7.07 -21.19 16.59
C THR A 111 -7.97 -20.10 17.13
N ARG A 112 -7.60 -18.82 16.96
CA ARG A 112 -8.39 -17.69 17.46
C ARG A 112 -8.18 -16.44 16.62
N THR A 113 -9.29 -15.73 16.40
CA THR A 113 -9.31 -14.36 15.89
C THR A 113 -9.94 -13.46 16.95
N THR A 114 -9.29 -12.33 17.25
CA THR A 114 -9.81 -11.32 18.17
C THR A 114 -10.01 -10.01 17.41
N LEU A 115 -11.26 -9.53 17.41
CA LEU A 115 -11.65 -8.27 16.77
C LEU A 115 -11.56 -7.10 17.78
N PRO A 116 -11.46 -5.84 17.31
CA PRO A 116 -11.44 -4.65 18.15
C PRO A 116 -12.73 -4.39 18.92
#